data_AF-A0AAE1GZH9-F1
#
_entry.id   AF-A0AAE1GZH9-F1
#
_cell.length_a   1.000
_cell.length_b   1.000
_cell.length_c   1.000
_cell.angle_alpha   90.00
_cell.angle_beta   90.00
_cell.angle_gamma   90.00
#
_symmetry.space_group_name_H-M   'P 1'
#
loop_
_entity.id
_entity.type
_entity.pdbx_description
1 polymer ?
#
loop_
_entity_poly.entity_id
_entity_poly.type
_entity_poly.pdbx_seq_one_letter_code
_entity_poly.pdbx_strand_id
1 'polypeptide(L)'
;MLFQVALKSAAHLLHYNTMVDNGSSKGLDVVPRLDVSLEAFYSTCDQIELHLKTAIECLNQGASSQRYLPLNVLPTRTEHQPGQEGLLYPQYLATVKAQIQFAKQMHDILIMAVQNLNAME
;
A
#
# COMPACT_ATOMS: atom_id res chain seq x y z
N MET A 1 2.81 5.15 21.94
CA MET A 1 1.90 6.14 22.58
C MET A 1 0.47 5.61 22.68
N LEU A 2 -0.17 5.14 21.60
CA LEU A 2 -1.56 4.64 21.63
C LEU A 2 -1.79 3.40 22.50
N PHE A 3 -0.89 2.40 22.48
CA PHE A 3 -0.98 1.22 23.36
C PHE A 3 -0.95 1.59 24.85
N GLN A 4 -0.13 2.58 25.22
CA GLN A 4 -0.06 3.11 26.58
C GLN A 4 -1.34 3.84 26.98
N VAL A 5 -1.99 4.54 26.04
CA VAL A 5 -3.30 5.18 26.26
C VAL A 5 -4.39 4.11 26.45
N ALA A 6 -4.42 3.07 25.63
CA ALA A 6 -5.37 1.95 25.80
C ALA A 6 -5.20 1.26 27.16
N LEU A 7 -3.96 0.95 27.57
CA LEU A 7 -3.67 0.38 28.90
C LEU A 7 -4.10 1.31 30.05
N LYS A 8 -3.85 2.62 29.93
CA LYS A 8 -4.30 3.60 30.93
C LYS A 8 -5.83 3.70 30.98
N SER A 9 -6.51 3.67 29.85
CA SER A 9 -7.98 3.68 29.79
C SER A 9 -8.57 2.42 30.43
N ALA A 10 -7.96 1.25 30.20
CA ALA A 10 -8.38 -0.01 30.84
C ALA A 10 -8.21 0.02 32.36
N ALA A 11 -7.05 0.51 32.83
CA ALA A 11 -6.78 0.62 34.27
C ALA A 11 -7.77 1.57 34.97
N HIS A 12 -8.08 2.72 34.35
CA HIS A 12 -9.08 3.65 34.89
C HIS A 12 -10.49 3.06 34.88
N LEU A 13 -10.87 2.31 33.83
CA LEU A 13 -12.18 1.66 33.75
C LEU A 13 -12.36 0.59 34.85
N LEU A 14 -11.33 -0.23 35.09
CA LEU A 14 -11.34 -1.23 36.17
C LEU A 14 -11.44 -0.57 37.55
N HIS A 15 -10.66 0.50 37.77
CA HIS A 15 -10.69 1.26 39.02
C HIS A 15 -12.06 1.91 39.27
N TYR A 16 -12.65 2.49 38.22
CA TYR A 16 -13.99 3.05 38.26
C TYR A 16 -15.04 2.00 38.63
N ASN A 17 -15.06 0.85 37.95
CA ASN A 17 -16.00 -0.23 38.25
C ASN A 17 -15.84 -0.72 39.71
N THR A 18 -14.60 -0.83 40.21
CA THR A 18 -14.33 -1.20 41.60
C THR A 18 -14.90 -0.18 42.60
N MET A 19 -14.83 1.12 42.28
CA MET A 19 -15.41 2.18 43.12
C MET A 19 -16.95 2.20 43.10
N VAL A 20 -17.56 1.88 41.95
CA VAL A 20 -19.01 1.72 41.80
C VAL A 20 -19.49 0.53 42.64
N ASP A 21 -18.82 -0.62 42.53
CA ASP A 21 -19.17 -1.85 43.25
C ASP A 21 -19.06 -1.67 44.78
N ASN A 22 -18.08 -0.90 45.24
CA ASN A 22 -17.93 -0.53 46.66
C ASN A 22 -18.89 0.59 47.12
N GLY A 23 -19.83 1.03 46.27
CA GLY A 23 -20.83 2.07 46.59
C GLY A 23 -20.25 3.47 46.82
N SER A 24 -18.99 3.70 46.44
CA SER A 24 -18.24 4.92 46.76
C SER A 24 -18.40 6.04 45.71
N SER A 25 -18.87 5.73 44.49
CA SER A 25 -19.05 6.73 43.42
C SER A 25 -20.52 7.05 43.14
N LYS A 26 -20.93 8.31 43.32
CA LYS A 26 -22.23 8.85 42.87
C LYS A 26 -22.10 9.43 41.45
N GLY A 27 -21.94 8.55 40.46
CA GLY A 27 -22.31 8.73 39.05
C GLY A 27 -22.08 10.09 38.35
N LEU A 28 -20.90 10.71 38.40
CA LEU A 28 -20.63 11.95 37.64
C LEU A 28 -19.28 12.01 36.89
N ASP A 29 -18.42 10.99 36.97
CA ASP A 29 -17.14 11.01 36.23
C ASP A 29 -17.26 10.39 34.83
N VAL A 30 -16.73 11.09 33.82
CA VAL A 30 -16.65 10.64 32.42
C VAL A 30 -15.81 9.36 32.38
N VAL A 31 -16.46 8.23 32.10
CA VAL A 31 -15.81 6.92 32.01
C VAL A 31 -14.93 6.88 30.75
N PRO A 32 -13.61 6.60 30.88
CA PRO A 32 -12.73 6.44 29.73
C PRO A 32 -13.20 5.26 28.86
N ARG A 33 -13.39 5.53 27.58
CA ARG A 33 -13.86 4.56 26.58
C ARG A 33 -12.69 3.72 26.06
N LEU A 34 -12.45 2.60 26.73
CA LEU A 34 -11.40 1.63 26.36
C LEU A 34 -11.60 1.10 24.93
N ASP A 35 -12.84 0.86 24.54
CA ASP A 35 -13.24 0.44 23.19
C ASP A 35 -12.67 1.36 22.11
N VAL A 36 -12.82 2.67 22.28
CA VAL A 36 -12.29 3.68 21.34
C VAL A 36 -10.76 3.68 21.31
N SER A 37 -10.13 3.50 22.49
CA SER A 37 -8.67 3.46 22.59
C SER A 37 -8.07 2.22 21.91
N LEU A 38 -8.77 1.07 22.01
CA LEU A 38 -8.38 -0.17 21.35
C LEU A 38 -8.60 -0.09 19.84
N GLU A 39 -9.75 0.43 19.40
CA GLU A 39 -10.04 0.64 17.97
C GLU A 39 -8.98 1.51 17.30
N ALA A 40 -8.57 2.62 17.93
CA ALA A 40 -7.50 3.48 17.43
C ALA A 40 -6.14 2.76 17.36
N PHE A 41 -5.84 1.87 18.32
CA PHE A 41 -4.63 1.05 18.29
C PHE A 41 -4.64 0.08 17.11
N TYR A 42 -5.71 -0.70 16.95
CA TYR A 42 -5.84 -1.66 15.85
C TYR A 42 -5.81 -0.96 14.49
N SER A 43 -6.53 0.16 14.32
CA SER A 43 -6.47 0.95 13.08
C SER A 43 -5.06 1.43 12.75
N THR A 44 -4.26 1.77 13.76
CA THR A 44 -2.85 2.14 13.55
C THR A 44 -2.00 0.95 13.13
N CYS A 45 -2.21 -0.23 13.74
CA CYS A 45 -1.53 -1.46 13.32
C CYS A 45 -1.86 -1.82 11.87
N ASP A 46 -3.13 -1.74 11.48
CA ASP A 46 -3.57 -1.99 10.10
C ASP A 46 -2.91 -1.03 9.11
N GLN A 47 -2.82 0.26 9.47
CA GLN A 47 -2.12 1.25 8.65
C GLN A 47 -0.62 0.95 8.51
N ILE A 48 0.05 0.57 9.61
CA ILE A 48 1.47 0.19 9.58
C ILE A 48 1.67 -1.03 8.66
N GLU A 49 0.83 -2.05 8.79
CA GLU A 49 0.90 -3.24 7.94
C GLU A 49 0.70 -2.89 6.47
N LEU A 50 -0.30 -2.07 6.16
CA LEU A 50 -0.57 -1.59 4.81
C LEU A 50 0.65 -0.85 4.25
N HIS A 51 1.21 0.09 5.00
CA HIS A 51 2.39 0.85 4.56
C HIS A 51 3.61 -0.04 4.32
N LEU A 52 3.84 -1.05 5.16
CA LEU A 52 4.93 -2.00 4.97
C LEU A 52 4.73 -2.86 3.71
N LYS A 53 3.51 -3.35 3.48
CA LYS A 53 3.16 -4.08 2.26
C LYS A 53 3.38 -3.22 1.01
N THR A 54 2.94 -1.96 1.04
CA THR A 54 3.16 -1.01 -0.05
C THR A 54 4.65 -0.74 -0.27
N ALA A 55 5.43 -0.55 0.80
CA ALA A 55 6.87 -0.31 0.69
C ALA A 55 7.60 -1.49 0.02
N ILE A 56 7.25 -2.73 0.36
CA ILE A 56 7.79 -3.93 -0.28
C ILE A 56 7.47 -3.92 -1.78
N GLU A 57 6.24 -3.61 -2.15
CA GLU A 57 5.84 -3.55 -3.56
C GLU A 57 6.61 -2.46 -4.32
N CYS A 58 6.79 -1.27 -3.73
CA CYS A 58 7.59 -0.21 -4.31
C CYS A 58 9.07 -0.62 -4.51
N LEU A 59 9.66 -1.35 -3.56
CA LEU A 59 11.02 -1.87 -3.69
C LEU A 59 11.12 -2.90 -4.83
N ASN A 60 10.16 -3.82 -4.91
CA ASN A 60 10.09 -4.81 -5.99
C ASN A 60 9.90 -4.14 -7.36
N GLN A 61 9.05 -3.12 -7.43
CA GLN A 61 8.85 -2.33 -8.64
C GLN A 61 10.13 -1.59 -9.04
N GLY A 62 10.84 -0.99 -8.08
CA GLY A 62 12.13 -0.33 -8.30
C GLY A 62 13.20 -1.29 -8.83
N ALA A 63 13.34 -2.46 -8.23
CA ALA A 63 14.27 -3.49 -8.67
C ALA A 63 13.93 -4.02 -10.08
N SER A 64 12.64 -4.24 -10.35
CA SER A 64 12.15 -4.66 -11.67
C SER A 64 12.41 -3.60 -12.74
N SER A 65 12.17 -2.32 -12.41
CA SER A 65 12.47 -1.19 -13.28
C SER A 65 13.95 -1.18 -13.69
N GLN A 66 14.87 -1.31 -12.73
CA GLN A 66 16.31 -1.36 -13.01
C GLN A 66 16.74 -2.58 -13.84
N ARG A 67 16.05 -3.71 -13.67
CA ARG A 67 16.38 -4.95 -14.37
C ARG A 67 15.87 -5.01 -15.80
N TYR A 68 14.66 -4.50 -16.04
CA TYR A 68 13.93 -4.69 -17.29
C TYR A 68 13.87 -3.43 -18.16
N LEU A 69 14.25 -2.26 -17.64
CA LEU A 69 14.33 -1.03 -18.42
C LEU A 69 15.79 -0.66 -18.73
N PRO A 70 16.05 -0.15 -19.94
CA PRO A 70 17.39 0.30 -20.33
C PRO A 70 17.77 1.64 -19.70
N LEU A 71 16.80 2.40 -19.17
CA LEU A 71 16.99 3.73 -18.59
C LEU A 71 16.28 3.82 -17.25
N ASN A 72 16.92 4.48 -16.29
CA ASN A 72 16.32 4.71 -14.97
C ASN A 72 15.10 5.63 -15.10
N VAL A 73 14.06 5.37 -14.30
CA VAL A 73 12.84 6.18 -14.26
C VAL A 73 12.97 7.22 -13.16
N LEU A 74 12.59 8.46 -13.44
CA LEU A 74 12.61 9.58 -12.52
C LEU A 74 11.16 9.91 -12.11
N PRO A 75 10.60 9.21 -11.10
CA PRO A 75 9.15 9.19 -10.84
C PRO A 75 8.61 10.52 -10.30
N THR A 76 9.42 11.29 -9.58
CA THR A 76 9.03 12.57 -8.97
C THR A 76 9.18 13.76 -9.90
N ARG A 77 9.66 13.53 -11.12
CA ARG A 77 10.07 14.59 -12.03
C ARG A 77 9.17 14.64 -13.25
N THR A 78 8.62 15.82 -13.54
CA THR A 78 7.67 16.05 -14.63
C THR A 78 8.26 16.84 -15.80
N GLU A 79 9.38 17.53 -15.58
CA GLU A 79 10.01 18.42 -16.56
C GLU A 79 11.39 17.90 -17.00
N HIS A 80 11.67 18.01 -18.30
CA HIS A 80 12.97 17.71 -18.89
C HIS A 80 13.99 18.82 -18.59
N GLN A 81 15.18 18.46 -18.09
CA GLN A 81 16.33 19.38 -18.14
C GLN A 81 17.35 18.94 -19.20
N PRO A 82 18.11 19.91 -19.76
CA PRO A 82 19.27 19.60 -20.58
C PRO A 82 20.28 18.75 -19.79
N GLY A 83 20.74 17.65 -20.40
CA GLY A 83 21.66 16.69 -19.77
C GLY A 83 21.01 15.67 -18.84
N GLN A 84 19.68 15.58 -18.80
CA GLN A 84 18.99 14.62 -17.96
C GLN A 84 19.09 13.19 -18.50
N GLU A 85 19.75 12.32 -17.73
CA GLU A 85 19.78 10.88 -17.97
C GLU A 85 18.65 10.19 -17.20
N GLY A 86 17.66 9.66 -17.93
CA GLY A 86 16.54 8.92 -17.37
C GLY A 86 15.18 9.28 -17.97
N LEU A 87 14.23 8.36 -17.86
CA LEU A 87 12.86 8.53 -18.35
C LEU A 87 12.02 9.30 -17.33
N LEU A 88 11.30 10.33 -17.77
CA LEU A 88 10.24 10.91 -16.95
C LEU A 88 9.09 9.93 -16.79
N TYR A 89 8.32 10.07 -15.71
CA TYR A 89 7.18 9.19 -15.45
C TYR A 89 6.18 9.10 -16.63
N PRO A 90 5.78 10.20 -17.30
CA PRO A 90 4.90 10.11 -18.47
C PRO A 90 5.52 9.35 -19.65
N GLN A 91 6.83 9.50 -19.87
CA GLN A 91 7.54 8.80 -20.95
C GLN A 91 7.65 7.31 -20.65
N TYR A 92 7.98 6.96 -19.41
CA TYR A 92 7.96 5.59 -18.93
C TYR A 92 6.59 4.93 -19.17
N LEU A 93 5.48 5.59 -18.81
CA LEU A 93 4.14 5.06 -19.06
C LEU A 93 3.87 4.84 -20.55
N ALA A 94 4.32 5.75 -21.43
CA ALA A 94 4.19 5.58 -22.87
C ALA A 94 4.98 4.36 -23.37
N THR A 95 6.22 4.19 -22.91
CA THR A 95 7.08 3.05 -23.26
C THR A 95 6.46 1.72 -22.83
N VAL A 96 5.98 1.61 -21.59
CA VAL A 96 5.34 0.38 -21.09
C VAL A 96 4.10 0.04 -21.89
N LYS A 97 3.24 1.02 -22.23
CA LYS A 97 2.06 0.81 -23.07
C LYS A 97 2.44 0.27 -24.46
N ALA A 98 3.47 0.85 -25.08
CA ALA A 98 3.97 0.38 -26.37
C ALA A 98 4.51 -1.05 -26.30
N GLN A 99 5.25 -1.40 -25.25
CA GLN A 99 5.75 -2.76 -25.02
C GLN A 99 4.62 -3.78 -24.85
N ILE A 100 3.58 -3.44 -24.07
CA ILE A 100 2.40 -4.29 -23.89
C ILE A 100 1.67 -4.50 -25.22
N GLN A 101 1.46 -3.42 -25.98
CA GLN A 101 0.80 -3.49 -27.28
C GLN A 101 1.60 -4.36 -28.27
N PHE A 102 2.91 -4.21 -28.31
CA PHE A 102 3.79 -5.02 -29.14
C PHE A 102 3.73 -6.50 -28.76
N ALA A 103 3.78 -6.82 -27.46
CA ALA A 103 3.66 -8.20 -26.98
C ALA A 103 2.33 -8.83 -27.38
N LYS A 104 1.23 -8.06 -27.28
CA LYS A 104 -0.10 -8.50 -27.75
C LYS A 104 -0.11 -8.75 -29.26
N GLN A 105 0.45 -7.85 -30.06
CA GLN A 105 0.53 -8.04 -31.52
C GLN A 105 1.32 -9.30 -31.89
N MET A 106 2.46 -9.55 -31.25
CA MET A 106 3.22 -10.77 -31.48
C MET A 106 2.41 -12.03 -31.11
N HIS A 107 1.72 -12.00 -29.97
CA HIS A 107 0.84 -13.09 -29.57
C HIS A 107 -0.24 -13.35 -30.62
N ASP A 108 -0.93 -12.30 -31.09
CA ASP A 108 -2.01 -12.43 -32.09
C ASP A 108 -1.48 -12.98 -33.43
N ILE A 109 -0.30 -12.53 -33.88
CA ILE A 109 0.37 -13.08 -35.07
C ILE A 109 0.68 -14.57 -34.90
N LEU A 110 1.21 -14.97 -33.74
CA LEU A 110 1.52 -16.37 -33.45
C LEU A 110 0.26 -17.24 -33.42
N ILE A 111 -0.83 -16.76 -32.82
CA ILE A 111 -2.11 -17.47 -32.80
C ILE A 111 -2.64 -17.64 -34.23
N MET A 112 -2.62 -16.58 -35.04
CA MET A 112 -3.05 -16.66 -36.45
C MET A 112 -2.20 -17.66 -37.25
N ALA A 113 -0.88 -17.67 -37.04
CA ALA A 113 0.02 -18.62 -37.70
C ALA A 113 -0.33 -20.07 -37.34
N VAL A 114 -0.57 -20.36 -36.05
CA VAL A 114 -0.98 -21.70 -35.59
C VAL A 114 -2.32 -22.12 -36.17
N GLN A 115 -3.30 -21.22 -36.19
CA GLN A 115 -4.61 -21.49 -36.78
C GLN A 115 -4.51 -21.83 -38.28
N ASN A 116 -3.66 -21.11 -39.02
CA ASN A 116 -3.43 -21.37 -40.43
C ASN A 116 -2.77 -22.74 -40.66
N LEU A 117 -1.82 -23.14 -39.81
CA LEU A 117 -1.19 -24.47 -39.90
C LEU A 117 -2.22 -25.58 -39.64
N ASN A 118 -3.03 -25.44 -38.60
CA ASN A 118 -4.07 -26.44 -38.27
C ASN A 118 -5.18 -26.52 -39.31
N ALA A 119 -5.41 -25.46 -40.09
CA ALA A 119 -6.38 -25.46 -41.18
C ALA A 119 -5.84 -26.07 -42.49
N MET A 120 -4.53 -26.33 -42.56
CA MET A 120 -3.87 -26.97 -43.70
C MET A 120 -3.72 -28.50 -43.54
N GLU A 121 -3.93 -29.04 -42.34
CA GLU A 121 -4.09 -30.49 -42.07
C GLU A 121 -5.54 -30.95 -42.22
#